data_AF-A0A4D8QI14-F1
#
_entry.id   AF-A0A4D8QI14-F1
#
_cell.length_a   1.000
_cell.length_b   1.000
_cell.length_c   1.000
_cell.angle_alpha   90.00
_cell.angle_beta   90.00
_cell.angle_gamma   90.00
#
_symmetry.space_group_name_H-M   'P 1'
#
loop_
_entity.id
_entity.type
_entity.pdbx_description
1 polymer ?
#
loop_
_entity_poly.entity_id
_entity_poly.type
_entity_poly.pdbx_seq_one_letter_code
_entity_poly.pdbx_strand_id
1 'polypeptide(L)' 'MIPVPAGVRIYLAMGATDMRKGFDGLALLVQEVLKKDPYSGHLFLFRGRRAD' A
#
# COMPACT_ATOMS: atom_id res chain seq x y z
N MET A 1 1.22 18.39 -2.59
CA MET A 1 1.28 17.26 -3.55
C MET A 1 2.52 16.42 -3.22
N ILE A 2 2.40 15.10 -3.23
CA ILE A 2 3.57 14.22 -3.11
C ILE A 2 4.21 14.13 -4.50
N PRO A 3 5.48 14.55 -4.70
CA PRO A 3 6.14 14.39 -5.98
C PRO A 3 6.37 12.89 -6.25
N VAL A 4 5.90 12.41 -7.40
CA VAL A 4 6.07 11.01 -7.82
C VAL A 4 7.09 10.97 -8.95
N PRO A 5 8.31 10.45 -8.72
CA PRO A 5 9.33 10.31 -9.76
C PRO A 5 8.86 9.45 -10.93
N ALA A 6 9.43 9.69 -12.11
CA ALA A 6 9.21 8.84 -13.27
C ALA A 6 9.63 7.38 -12.98
N GLY A 7 8.81 6.42 -13.40
CA GLY A 7 9.08 4.98 -13.19
C GLY A 7 8.54 4.40 -11.88
N VAL A 8 7.99 5.22 -10.98
CA VAL A 8 7.26 4.72 -9.80
C VAL A 8 5.97 4.03 -10.24
N ARG A 9 5.78 2.80 -9.76
CA ARG A 9 4.53 2.07 -9.91
C ARG A 9 3.64 2.33 -8.70
N ILE A 10 2.33 2.36 -8.96
CA ILE A 10 1.30 2.48 -7.94
C ILE A 10 0.53 1.16 -7.89
N TYR A 11 0.48 0.56 -6.71
CA TYR A 11 -0.27 -0.68 -6.47
C TYR A 11 -1.45 -0.38 -5.55
N LEU A 12 -2.65 -0.78 -5.96
CA LEU A 12 -3.86 -0.65 -5.15
C LEU A 12 -4.20 -2.01 -4.54
N ALA A 13 -4.26 -2.08 -3.21
CA ALA A 13 -4.83 -3.24 -2.53
C ALA A 13 -6.34 -3.31 -2.81
N MET A 14 -6.78 -4.40 -3.43
CA MET A 14 -8.19 -4.63 -3.76
C MET A 14 -9.00 -4.92 -2.49
N GLY A 15 -10.17 -4.30 -2.36
CA GLY A 15 -11.06 -4.46 -1.22
C GLY A 15 -10.75 -3.51 -0.05
N ALA A 16 -11.28 -3.83 1.12
CA ALA A 16 -11.07 -3.02 2.32
C ALA A 16 -9.93 -3.59 3.16
N THR A 17 -8.94 -2.75 3.45
CA THR A 17 -7.82 -3.03 4.35
C THR A 17 -8.14 -2.56 5.76
N ASP A 18 -7.76 -3.37 6.75
CA ASP A 18 -7.77 -2.93 8.14
C ASP A 18 -6.62 -1.93 8.36
N MET A 19 -6.97 -0.65 8.41
CA MET A 19 -6.02 0.45 8.60
C MET A 19 -5.45 0.53 10.02
N ARG A 20 -5.94 -0.29 10.97
CA ARG A 20 -5.40 -0.37 12.34
C ARG A 20 -4.08 -1.14 12.42
N LYS A 21 -3.68 -1.82 11.35
CA LYS A 21 -2.43 -2.58 11.25
C LYS A 21 -1.15 -1.73 11.34
N GLY A 22 -1.25 -0.41 11.17
CA GLY A 22 -0.09 0.49 11.16
C GLY A 22 0.88 0.20 10.01
N PHE A 23 2.01 0.89 9.98
CA PHE A 23 2.97 0.77 8.88
C PHE A 23 3.53 -0.64 8.71
N ASP A 24 4.02 -1.26 9.79
CA ASP A 24 4.63 -2.59 9.72
C ASP A 24 3.63 -3.66 9.26
N GLY A 25 2.40 -3.59 9.75
CA GLY A 25 1.35 -4.52 9.33
C GLY A 25 0.89 -4.30 7.88
N LEU A 26 0.90 -3.06 7.39
CA LEU A 26 0.64 -2.77 5.98
C LEU A 26 1.81 -3.22 5.09
N ALA A 27 3.06 -3.03 5.51
CA ALA A 27 4.25 -3.53 4.82
C ALA A 27 4.24 -5.06 4.70
N LEU A 28 3.81 -5.76 5.77
CA LEU A 28 3.61 -7.20 5.72
C LEU A 28 2.53 -7.61 4.70
N LEU A 29 1.45 -6.83 4.54
CA LEU A 29 0.46 -7.09 3.48
C LEU A 29 1.04 -6.89 2.07
N VAL A 30 1.91 -5.90 1.87
CA VAL A 30 2.62 -5.73 0.59
C VAL A 30 3.42 -6.98 0.25
N GLN A 31 4.17 -7.49 1.23
CA GLN A 31 5.00 -8.68 1.05
C GLN A 31 4.15 -9.94 0.86
N GLU A 32 3.18 -10.18 1.75
CA GLU A 32 2.49 -11.48 1.81
C GLU A 32 1.30 -11.58 0.87
N VAL A 33 0.60 -10.48 0.60
CA VAL A 33 -0.62 -10.50 -0.24
C VAL A 33 -0.31 -10.00 -1.64
N LEU A 34 0.31 -8.82 -1.76
CA LEU A 34 0.65 -8.25 -3.07
C LEU A 34 1.87 -8.91 -3.71
N LYS A 35 2.63 -9.71 -2.93
CA LYS A 35 3.87 -10.36 -3.37
C LYS A 35 4.85 -9.36 -4.00
N LYS A 36 5.01 -8.22 -3.33
CA LYS A 36 5.94 -7.13 -3.70
C LYS A 36 6.89 -6.81 -2.56
N ASP A 37 7.98 -6.15 -2.89
CA ASP A 37 8.88 -5.58 -1.91
C ASP A 37 8.32 -4.23 -1.39
N PRO A 38 8.00 -4.10 -0.08
CA PRO A 38 7.55 -2.84 0.50
C PRO A 38 8.60 -1.72 0.46
N TYR A 39 9.89 -2.05 0.27
CA TYR A 39 10.99 -1.09 0.19
C TYR A 39 11.39 -0.72 -1.24
N SER A 40 10.65 -1.18 -2.25
CA SER A 40 10.96 -0.98 -3.68
C SER A 40 10.88 0.46 -4.19
N GLY A 41 10.57 1.45 -3.34
CA GLY A 41 10.33 2.83 -3.75
C GLY A 41 9.04 3.03 -4.55
N HIS A 42 8.16 2.03 -4.56
CA HIS A 42 6.83 2.09 -5.16
C HIS A 42 5.77 2.52 -4.15
N LEU A 43 4.66 3.04 -4.65
CA LEU A 43 3.53 3.46 -3.81
C LEU A 43 2.52 2.32 -3.68
N PHE A 44 2.10 2.07 -2.43
CA PHE A 44 1.08 1.08 -2.11
C PHE A 44 -0.11 1.78 -1.46
N LEU A 45 -1.26 1.70 -2.11
CA LEU A 45 -2.49 2.35 -1.69
C LEU A 45 -3.40 1.33 -1.02
N PHE A 46 -3.91 1.70 0.15
CA PHE A 46 -4.83 0.92 0.95
C PHE A 46 -6.06 1.77 1.26
N ARG A 47 -7.23 1.14 1.32
CA ARG A 47 -8.48 1.81 1.66
C ARG A 47 -9.14 1.13 2.85
N GLY A 48 -9.54 1.90 3.85
CA GLY A 48 -10.38 1.41 4.94
C GLY A 48 -11.77 0.96 4.48
N ARG A 49 -12.53 0.30 5.37
CA ARG A 49 -13.95 -0.04 5.09
C ARG A 49 -14.82 1.20 4.99
N ARG A 50 -14.56 2.19 5.85
CA ARG A 50 -15.22 3.48 5.84
C ARG A 50 -14.74 4.27 4.61
N ALA A 51 -15.68 4.83 3.88
CA ALA A 51 -15.44 5.62 2.67
C ALA A 51 -15.77 7.10 2.88
N ASP A 52 -15.92 7.52 4.15
CA ASP A 52 -16.20 8.90 4.55
C ASP A 52 -14.93 9.75 4.66
#